data_AF-U6GYC0-F1
#
_entry.id   AF-U6GYC0-F1
#
_cell.length_a   1.000
_cell.length_b   1.000
_cell.length_c   1.000
_cell.angle_alpha   90.00
_cell.angle_beta   90.00
_cell.angle_gamma   90.00
#
_symmetry.space_group_name_H-M   'P 1'
#
loop_
_entity.id
_entity.type
_entity.pdbx_description
1 polymer ?
#
loop_
_entity_poly.entity_id
_entity_poly.type
_entity_poly.pdbx_seq_one_letter_code
_entity_poly.pdbx_strand_id
1 'polypeptide(L)'
;MQTAPTKEDEYAKKQKKLKKRQKTQNKNRISNKIRNTSNSSSSNSSNSNSNTSNSSNNSSKQQQQQQQQQQQQQQQQHQQQQQKQQQQQQQQQQQQQQQQHKQHQHKQQKQQQQQQQQQQQQQHQQQQQQQHQQQQQQQQQQQQQQQQQQQQQQQQQTTTIFE
;
A
#
# COMPACT_ATOMS: atom_id res chain seq x y z
N MET A 1 8.50 -30.46 7.77
CA MET A 1 9.16 -29.17 7.52
C MET A 1 8.32 -28.08 8.17
N GLN A 2 8.83 -27.38 9.18
CA GLN A 2 8.11 -26.28 9.84
C GLN A 2 8.28 -25.01 8.99
N THR A 3 7.18 -24.42 8.55
CA THR A 3 7.17 -23.18 7.75
C THR A 3 7.50 -21.99 8.65
N ALA A 4 8.56 -21.26 8.28
CA ALA A 4 8.95 -20.06 8.99
C ALA A 4 7.87 -18.96 8.83
N PRO A 5 7.52 -18.22 9.90
CA PRO A 5 6.51 -17.17 9.84
C PRO A 5 6.98 -16.02 8.94
N THR A 6 6.12 -15.58 8.02
CA THR A 6 6.40 -14.47 7.11
C THR A 6 6.31 -13.14 7.84
N LYS A 7 7.05 -12.13 7.38
CA LYS A 7 7.06 -10.76 7.97
C LYS A 7 5.67 -10.11 7.97
N GLU A 8 4.74 -10.59 7.14
CA GLU A 8 3.35 -10.13 7.09
C GLU A 8 2.54 -10.53 8.33
N ASP A 9 2.74 -11.75 8.86
CA ASP A 9 2.05 -12.22 10.06
C ASP A 9 2.45 -11.47 11.32
N GLU A 10 3.70 -11.00 11.37
CA GLU A 10 4.20 -10.20 12.48
C GLU A 10 3.54 -8.81 12.52
N TYR A 11 3.32 -8.21 11.35
CA TYR A 11 2.65 -6.91 11.24
C TYR A 11 1.17 -6.99 11.64
N ALA A 12 0.47 -8.06 11.24
CA ALA A 12 -0.92 -8.30 11.62
C ALA A 12 -1.10 -8.46 13.15
N LYS A 13 -0.16 -9.15 13.82
CA LYS A 13 -0.15 -9.29 15.29
C LYS A 13 0.08 -7.94 15.99
N LYS A 14 0.99 -7.10 15.47
CA LYS A 14 1.28 -5.77 16.03
C LYS A 14 0.06 -4.83 15.93
N GLN A 15 -0.68 -4.88 14.83
CA GLN A 15 -1.89 -4.07 14.64
C GLN A 15 -3.05 -4.49 15.58
N LYS A 16 -3.25 -5.79 15.79
CA LYS A 16 -4.26 -6.28 16.76
C LYS A 16 -3.94 -5.86 18.19
N LYS A 17 -2.66 -5.85 18.60
CA LYS A 17 -2.22 -5.40 19.93
C LYS A 17 -2.44 -3.90 20.15
N LEU A 18 -2.26 -3.08 19.10
CA LEU A 18 -2.46 -1.63 19.18
C LEU A 18 -3.93 -1.25 19.37
N LYS A 19 -4.84 -1.88 18.60
CA LYS A 19 -6.30 -1.66 18.75
C LYS A 19 -6.83 -2.07 20.13
N LYS A 20 -6.27 -3.12 20.73
CA LYS A 20 -6.66 -3.55 22.09
C LYS A 20 -6.24 -2.53 23.17
N ARG A 21 -5.07 -1.87 23.04
CA ARG A 21 -4.64 -0.81 24.00
C ARG A 21 -5.51 0.44 23.94
N GLN A 22 -5.96 0.86 22.74
CA GLN A 22 -6.80 2.06 22.60
C GLN A 22 -8.19 1.87 23.22
N LYS A 23 -8.76 0.66 23.16
CA LYS A 23 -10.09 0.37 23.73
C LYS A 23 -10.09 0.41 25.27
N THR A 24 -8.97 0.10 25.92
CA THR A 24 -8.87 0.12 27.40
C THR A 24 -8.67 1.53 27.95
N GLN A 25 -7.94 2.42 27.26
CA GLN A 25 -7.70 3.78 27.75
C GLN A 25 -8.96 4.66 27.77
N ASN A 26 -9.93 4.38 26.89
CA ASN A 26 -11.15 5.18 26.83
C ASN A 26 -12.15 4.84 27.95
N LYS A 27 -12.11 3.63 28.52
CA LYS A 27 -12.94 3.24 29.68
C LYS A 27 -12.51 3.97 30.96
N ASN A 28 -11.21 4.19 31.17
CA ASN A 28 -10.71 4.82 32.40
C ASN A 28 -10.95 6.34 32.45
N ARG A 29 -11.13 7.01 31.30
CA ARG A 29 -11.44 8.45 31.26
C ARG A 29 -12.87 8.78 31.69
N ILE A 30 -13.83 7.89 31.44
CA ILE A 30 -15.23 8.14 31.77
C ILE A 30 -15.48 7.95 33.28
N SER A 31 -14.84 6.96 33.91
CA SER A 31 -15.02 6.72 35.35
C SER A 31 -14.50 7.84 36.27
N ASN A 32 -13.46 8.58 35.86
CA ASN A 32 -12.95 9.70 36.66
C ASN A 32 -13.79 10.98 36.54
N LYS A 33 -14.60 11.11 35.48
CA LYS A 33 -15.43 12.32 35.30
C LYS A 33 -16.68 12.31 36.19
N ILE A 34 -17.19 11.12 36.55
CA ILE A 34 -18.43 10.99 37.32
C ILE A 34 -18.18 11.18 38.84
N ARG A 35 -16.97 10.92 39.35
CA ARG A 35 -16.66 11.06 40.78
C ARG A 35 -16.47 12.50 41.27
N ASN A 36 -16.22 13.46 40.37
CA ASN A 36 -16.00 14.87 40.76
C ASN A 36 -17.26 15.74 40.70
N THR A 37 -18.41 15.20 40.26
CA THR A 37 -19.66 15.98 40.16
C THR A 37 -20.66 15.70 41.28
N SER A 38 -20.38 14.80 42.21
CA SER A 38 -21.31 14.39 43.27
C SER A 38 -21.03 14.99 44.66
N ASN A 39 -20.03 15.88 44.82
CA ASN A 39 -19.59 16.32 46.15
C ASN A 39 -19.79 17.81 46.49
N SER A 40 -20.60 18.55 45.74
CA SER A 40 -20.84 19.95 46.07
C SER A 40 -22.22 20.41 45.64
N SER A 41 -23.22 20.21 46.51
CA SER A 41 -24.12 21.27 47.01
C SER A 41 -25.33 20.69 47.76
N SER A 42 -25.08 20.20 48.97
CA SER A 42 -26.02 20.34 50.08
C SER A 42 -25.80 21.70 50.77
N SER A 43 -26.90 22.30 51.23
CA SER A 43 -26.95 23.33 52.29
C SER A 43 -26.68 24.80 51.90
N ASN A 44 -27.73 25.62 51.76
CA ASN A 44 -28.23 26.50 52.84
C ASN A 44 -29.07 27.67 52.32
N SER A 45 -30.30 27.71 52.82
CA SER A 45 -31.13 28.89 53.00
C SER A 45 -30.44 29.93 53.87
N SER A 46 -30.41 31.21 53.46
CA SER A 46 -30.36 32.37 54.38
C SER A 46 -30.71 33.66 53.64
N ASN A 47 -31.77 34.30 54.12
CA ASN A 47 -32.12 35.70 53.88
C ASN A 47 -30.94 36.62 54.23
N SER A 48 -30.70 37.65 53.42
CA SER A 48 -30.14 38.93 53.87
C SER A 48 -30.44 40.03 52.85
N ASN A 49 -31.40 40.88 53.20
CA ASN A 49 -31.56 42.23 52.67
C ASN A 49 -30.35 43.07 53.09
N SER A 50 -29.69 43.76 52.16
CA SER A 50 -28.87 44.95 52.45
C SER A 50 -28.57 45.75 51.17
N ASN A 51 -28.98 47.02 51.22
CA ASN A 51 -28.82 48.10 50.26
C ASN A 51 -27.43 48.24 49.61
N THR A 52 -27.33 48.11 48.28
CA THR A 52 -26.33 48.79 47.44
C THR A 52 -26.88 49.05 46.03
N SER A 53 -27.65 50.14 45.86
CA SER A 53 -28.42 50.42 44.64
C SER A 53 -27.64 51.11 43.51
N ASN A 54 -26.32 51.31 43.61
CA ASN A 54 -25.54 52.02 42.57
C ASN A 54 -24.33 51.23 42.00
N SER A 55 -24.11 49.97 42.40
CA SER A 55 -23.00 49.14 41.91
C SER A 55 -23.43 48.04 40.92
N SER A 56 -24.74 47.84 40.72
CA SER A 56 -25.31 46.78 39.86
C SER A 56 -25.13 47.02 38.36
N ASN A 57 -24.87 48.25 37.90
CA ASN A 57 -24.62 48.54 36.48
C ASN A 57 -23.21 48.14 35.99
N ASN A 58 -22.23 47.99 36.89
CA ASN A 58 -20.88 47.52 36.50
C ASN A 58 -20.80 45.99 36.41
N SER A 59 -21.62 45.27 37.16
CA SER A 59 -21.69 43.80 37.14
C SER A 59 -22.18 43.25 35.79
N SER A 60 -23.21 43.86 35.18
CA SER A 60 -23.74 43.36 33.90
C SER A 60 -22.78 43.60 32.73
N LYS A 61 -22.03 44.71 32.75
CA LYS A 61 -20.98 44.99 31.76
C LYS A 61 -19.82 44.01 31.85
N GLN A 62 -19.42 43.60 33.06
CA GLN A 62 -18.42 42.55 33.24
C GLN A 62 -18.90 41.18 32.75
N GLN A 63 -20.16 40.82 32.98
CA GLN A 63 -20.72 39.58 32.43
C GLN A 63 -20.82 39.59 30.89
N GLN A 64 -21.18 40.71 30.27
CA GLN A 64 -21.19 40.83 28.81
C GLN A 64 -19.78 40.74 28.20
N GLN A 65 -18.77 41.33 28.84
CA GLN A 65 -17.38 41.19 28.38
C GLN A 65 -16.86 39.75 28.49
N GLN A 66 -17.23 39.00 29.54
CA GLN A 66 -16.88 37.59 29.66
C GLN A 66 -17.56 36.71 28.59
N GLN A 67 -18.82 36.99 28.23
CA GLN A 67 -19.48 36.26 27.14
C GLN A 67 -18.84 36.54 25.77
N GLN A 68 -18.42 37.77 25.48
CA GLN A 68 -17.71 38.07 24.23
C GLN A 68 -16.35 37.37 24.14
N GLN A 69 -15.58 37.27 25.24
CA GLN A 69 -14.33 36.52 25.24
C GLN A 69 -14.53 35.01 25.01
N GLN A 70 -15.60 34.42 25.55
CA GLN A 70 -15.91 33.01 25.27
C GLN A 70 -16.30 32.76 23.81
N GLN A 71 -17.04 33.68 23.17
CA GLN A 71 -17.35 33.54 21.74
C GLN A 71 -16.10 33.63 20.87
N GLN A 72 -15.16 34.54 21.16
CA GLN A 72 -13.92 34.61 20.40
C GLN A 72 -13.06 33.34 20.56
N GLN A 73 -12.97 32.76 21.76
CA GLN A 73 -12.25 31.49 21.94
C GLN A 73 -12.89 30.32 21.18
N GLN A 74 -14.23 30.22 21.15
CA GLN A 74 -14.89 29.18 20.36
C GLN A 74 -14.64 29.37 18.86
N GLN A 75 -14.67 30.61 18.35
CA GLN A 75 -14.43 30.86 16.94
C GLN A 75 -13.00 30.50 16.53
N GLN A 76 -12.01 30.81 17.38
CA GLN A 76 -10.61 30.47 17.13
C GLN A 76 -10.37 28.95 17.17
N GLN A 77 -11.04 28.24 18.10
CA GLN A 77 -10.96 26.79 18.17
C GLN A 77 -11.60 26.11 16.95
N HIS A 78 -12.71 26.66 16.45
CA HIS A 78 -13.36 26.14 15.24
C HIS A 78 -12.51 26.35 14.00
N GLN A 79 -11.87 27.50 13.86
CA GLN A 79 -10.96 27.80 12.75
C GLN A 79 -9.74 26.86 12.75
N GLN A 80 -9.16 26.60 13.92
CA GLN A 80 -8.04 25.68 14.06
C GLN A 80 -8.44 24.22 13.77
N GLN A 81 -9.66 23.83 14.11
CA GLN A 81 -10.19 22.50 13.79
C GLN A 81 -10.45 22.34 12.28
N GLN A 82 -10.96 23.38 11.62
CA GLN A 82 -11.17 23.40 10.17
C GLN A 82 -9.83 23.32 9.42
N GLN A 83 -8.81 24.02 9.89
CA GLN A 83 -7.47 23.98 9.30
C GLN A 83 -6.82 22.59 9.44
N LYS A 84 -6.97 21.92 10.60
CA LYS A 84 -6.52 20.53 10.77
C LYS A 84 -7.26 19.57 9.84
N GLN A 85 -8.55 19.75 9.65
CA GLN A 85 -9.34 18.88 8.77
C GLN A 85 -8.90 19.03 7.31
N GLN A 86 -8.60 20.25 6.86
CA GLN A 86 -8.10 20.51 5.52
C GLN A 86 -6.70 19.91 5.31
N GLN A 87 -5.82 20.01 6.31
CA GLN A 87 -4.48 19.42 6.25
C GLN A 87 -4.54 17.88 6.22
N GLN A 88 -5.47 17.27 6.95
CA GLN A 88 -5.67 15.82 6.93
C GLN A 88 -6.19 15.33 5.58
N GLN A 89 -7.08 16.11 4.94
CA GLN A 89 -7.60 15.77 3.60
C GLN A 89 -6.50 15.87 2.53
N GLN A 90 -5.62 16.87 2.62
CA GLN A 90 -4.49 17.02 1.71
C GLN A 90 -3.48 15.88 1.86
N GLN A 91 -3.22 15.44 3.09
CA GLN A 91 -2.33 14.30 3.35
C GLN A 91 -2.92 12.98 2.82
N GLN A 92 -4.24 12.80 2.89
CA GLN A 92 -4.91 11.62 2.35
C GLN A 92 -4.86 11.60 0.81
N GLN A 93 -5.02 12.76 0.16
CA GLN A 93 -4.92 12.88 -1.29
C GLN A 93 -3.49 12.60 -1.79
N GLN A 94 -2.47 13.07 -1.07
CA GLN A 94 -1.07 12.80 -1.41
C GLN A 94 -0.73 11.30 -1.27
N GLN A 95 -1.29 10.63 -0.26
CA GLN A 95 -1.10 9.20 -0.06
C GLN A 95 -1.77 8.38 -1.19
N GLN A 96 -2.92 8.82 -1.68
CA GLN A 96 -3.62 8.18 -2.80
C GLN A 96 -2.85 8.34 -4.13
N GLN A 97 -2.28 9.53 -4.40
CA GLN A 97 -1.42 9.73 -5.56
C GLN A 97 -0.16 8.86 -5.50
N GLN A 98 0.47 8.75 -4.33
CA GLN A 98 1.65 7.90 -4.18
C GLN A 98 1.33 6.42 -4.41
N GLN A 99 0.14 5.98 -4.03
CA GLN A 99 -0.31 4.60 -4.27
C GLN A 99 -0.58 4.33 -5.75
N GLN A 100 -1.22 5.28 -6.46
CA GLN A 100 -1.40 5.19 -7.91
C GLN A 100 -0.06 5.17 -8.65
N HIS A 101 0.91 5.99 -8.23
CA HIS A 101 2.23 6.03 -8.86
C HIS A 101 2.98 4.69 -8.69
N LYS A 102 2.94 4.10 -7.49
CA LYS A 102 3.51 2.76 -7.25
C LYS A 102 2.84 1.68 -8.11
N GLN A 103 1.52 1.74 -8.25
CA GLN A 103 0.79 0.78 -9.08
C GLN A 103 1.16 0.93 -10.56
N HIS A 104 1.32 2.16 -11.04
CA HIS A 104 1.76 2.43 -12.41
C HIS A 104 3.19 1.92 -12.66
N GLN A 105 4.11 2.22 -11.74
CA GLN A 105 5.51 1.76 -11.83
C GLN A 105 5.59 0.22 -11.87
N HIS A 106 4.79 -0.45 -11.03
CA HIS A 106 4.76 -1.91 -11.02
C HIS A 106 4.20 -2.50 -12.32
N LYS A 107 3.17 -1.87 -12.90
CA LYS A 107 2.60 -2.29 -14.20
C LYS A 107 3.63 -2.14 -15.32
N GLN A 108 4.39 -1.04 -15.32
CA GLN A 108 5.44 -0.80 -16.30
C GLN A 108 6.57 -1.82 -16.19
N GLN A 109 7.00 -2.13 -14.98
CA GLN A 109 8.03 -3.14 -14.74
C GLN A 109 7.59 -4.54 -15.20
N LYS A 110 6.32 -4.90 -14.96
CA LYS A 110 5.75 -6.18 -15.40
C LYS A 110 5.67 -6.27 -16.93
N GLN A 111 5.32 -5.18 -17.60
CA GLN A 111 5.29 -5.13 -19.06
C GLN A 111 6.68 -5.29 -19.66
N GLN A 112 7.69 -4.67 -19.07
CA GLN A 112 9.08 -4.80 -19.51
C GLN A 112 9.61 -6.23 -19.34
N GLN A 113 9.26 -6.88 -18.22
CA GLN A 113 9.62 -8.29 -17.97
C GLN A 113 8.94 -9.24 -18.96
N GLN A 114 7.68 -8.98 -19.31
CA GLN A 114 6.96 -9.78 -20.30
C GLN A 114 7.56 -9.66 -21.70
N GLN A 115 8.00 -8.45 -22.08
CA GLN A 115 8.65 -8.20 -23.36
C GLN A 115 10.02 -8.90 -23.45
N GLN A 116 10.77 -8.91 -22.36
CA GLN A 116 12.06 -9.61 -22.28
C GLN A 116 11.89 -11.14 -22.38
N GLN A 117 10.84 -11.68 -21.76
CA GLN A 117 10.53 -13.11 -21.84
C GLN A 117 10.12 -13.52 -23.27
N GLN A 118 9.36 -12.66 -23.96
CA GLN A 118 8.96 -12.89 -25.34
C GLN A 118 10.17 -12.87 -26.29
N GLN A 119 11.14 -11.98 -26.04
CA GLN A 119 12.38 -11.91 -26.82
C GLN A 119 13.26 -13.15 -26.63
N GLN A 120 13.39 -13.67 -25.40
CA GLN A 120 14.10 -14.92 -25.15
C GLN A 120 13.43 -16.12 -25.84
N GLN A 121 12.10 -16.17 -25.84
CA GLN A 121 11.36 -17.24 -26.51
C GLN A 121 11.58 -17.22 -28.02
N GLN A 122 11.60 -16.02 -28.61
CA GLN A 122 11.88 -15.85 -30.05
C GLN A 122 13.31 -16.27 -30.39
N GLN A 123 14.28 -15.93 -29.55
CA GLN A 123 15.68 -16.31 -29.73
C GLN A 123 15.87 -17.83 -29.63
N HIS A 124 15.19 -18.48 -28.69
CA HIS A 124 15.22 -19.93 -28.55
C HIS A 124 14.60 -20.63 -29.77
N GLN A 125 13.50 -20.11 -30.30
CA GLN A 125 12.86 -20.66 -31.49
C GLN A 125 13.77 -20.55 -32.72
N GLN A 126 14.48 -19.44 -32.87
CA GLN A 126 15.45 -19.24 -33.94
C GLN A 126 16.62 -20.23 -33.84
N GLN A 127 17.09 -20.49 -32.62
CA GLN A 127 18.16 -21.46 -32.37
C GLN A 127 17.73 -22.90 -32.69
N GLN A 128 16.50 -23.29 -32.34
CA GLN A 128 15.95 -24.59 -32.75
C GLN A 128 15.86 -24.73 -34.27
N GLN A 129 15.45 -23.66 -34.96
CA GLN A 129 15.38 -23.66 -36.42
C GLN A 129 16.75 -23.86 -37.06
N GLN A 130 17.79 -23.19 -36.54
CA GLN A 130 19.16 -23.42 -36.98
C GLN A 130 19.64 -24.84 -36.74
N GLN A 131 19.38 -25.41 -35.56
CA GLN A 131 19.73 -26.81 -35.26
C GLN A 131 19.06 -27.77 -36.24
N HIS A 132 17.77 -27.55 -36.53
CA HIS A 132 17.04 -28.41 -37.46
C HIS A 132 17.61 -28.32 -38.88
N GLN A 133 17.95 -27.11 -39.33
CA GLN A 133 18.55 -26.90 -40.65
C GLN A 133 19.93 -27.57 -40.78
N GLN A 134 20.73 -27.52 -39.70
CA GLN A 134 22.03 -28.21 -39.66
C GLN A 134 21.87 -29.73 -39.72
N GLN A 135 20.89 -30.28 -38.98
CA GLN A 135 20.61 -31.71 -38.99
C GLN A 135 20.12 -32.17 -40.37
N GLN A 136 19.32 -31.36 -41.05
CA GLN A 136 18.84 -31.65 -42.40
C GLN A 136 19.99 -31.66 -43.43
N GLN A 137 20.94 -30.73 -43.32
CA GLN A 137 22.16 -30.73 -44.15
C GLN A 137 23.02 -31.98 -43.92
N GLN A 138 23.20 -32.40 -42.67
CA GLN A 138 23.93 -33.64 -42.37
C GLN A 138 23.26 -34.86 -43.00
N GLN A 139 21.93 -34.94 -42.94
CA GLN A 139 21.19 -36.04 -43.57
C GLN A 139 21.38 -36.07 -45.10
N GLN A 140 21.35 -34.90 -45.75
CA GLN A 140 21.61 -34.83 -47.19
C GLN A 140 23.04 -35.25 -47.55
N GLN A 141 24.05 -34.84 -46.76
CA GLN A 141 25.42 -35.29 -46.97
C GLN A 141 25.57 -36.82 -46.83
N GLN A 142 24.92 -37.43 -45.83
CA GLN A 142 24.92 -38.88 -45.68
C GLN A 142 24.27 -39.59 -46.88
N GLN A 143 23.15 -39.08 -47.39
CA GLN A 143 22.52 -39.65 -48.59
C GLN A 143 23.42 -39.55 -49.82
N GLN A 144 24.11 -38.41 -50.02
CA GLN A 144 25.06 -38.27 -51.13
C GLN A 144 26.22 -39.25 -51.01
N GLN A 145 26.78 -39.44 -49.81
CA GLN A 145 27.83 -40.44 -49.60
C GLN A 145 27.35 -41.86 -49.89
N GLN A 146 26.14 -42.23 -49.47
CA GLN A 146 25.57 -43.54 -49.81
C GLN A 146 25.39 -43.73 -51.31
N GLN A 147 24.91 -42.70 -52.03
CA GLN A 147 24.80 -42.78 -53.50
C GLN A 147 26.16 -42.94 -54.17
N GLN A 148 27.18 -42.20 -53.72
CA GLN A 148 28.54 -42.36 -54.25
C GLN A 148 29.10 -43.77 -54.00
N GLN A 149 28.88 -44.33 -52.80
CA GLN A 149 29.29 -45.71 -52.52
C GLN A 149 28.57 -46.72 -53.42
N GLN A 150 27.27 -46.56 -53.66
CA GLN A 150 26.54 -47.44 -54.58
C GLN A 150 27.07 -47.33 -56.01
N GLN A 151 27.38 -46.11 -56.50
CA GLN A 151 27.98 -45.94 -57.82
C GLN A 151 29.36 -46.61 -57.93
N GLN A 152 30.19 -46.49 -56.89
CA GLN A 152 31.49 -47.19 -56.87
C GLN A 152 31.33 -48.71 -56.89
N GLN A 153 30.36 -49.27 -56.15
CA GLN A 153 30.08 -50.70 -56.19
C GLN A 153 29.60 -51.15 -57.58
N GLN A 154 28.74 -50.37 -58.24
CA GLN A 154 28.32 -50.67 -59.61
C GLN A 154 29.50 -50.64 -60.57
N GLN A 155 30.38 -49.64 -60.48
CA GLN A 155 31.59 -49.58 -61.32
C GLN A 155 32.49 -50.79 -61.11
N GLN A 156 32.72 -51.22 -59.86
CA GLN A 156 33.48 -52.43 -59.57
C GLN A 156 32.86 -53.68 -60.20
N GLN A 157 31.53 -53.84 -60.10
CA GLN A 157 30.82 -54.95 -60.75
C GLN A 157 30.92 -54.90 -62.27
N THR A 158 30.91 -53.69 -62.85
CA THR A 158 31.01 -53.55 -64.31
C THR A 158 32.42 -53.89 -64.79
N THR A 159 33.46 -53.50 -64.05
CA THR A 159 34.86 -53.83 -64.40
C THR A 159 35.12 -55.34 -64.35
N THR A 160 34.57 -56.07 -63.37
CA THR A 160 34.75 -57.54 -63.27
C THR A 160 34.09 -58.32 -64.42
N ILE A 161 33.13 -57.73 -65.14
CA ILE A 161 32.48 -58.39 -66.29
C ILE A 161 33.33 -58.31 -67.57
N PHE A 162 34.26 -57.35 -67.66
CA PHE A 162 35.06 -57.11 -68.87
C PHE A 162 36.54 -57.56 -68.76
N GLU A 163 36.99 -58.07 -67.61
CA GLU A 163 38.26 -58.80 -67.44
C GLU A 163 38.07 -60.31 -67.59
#